data_AF-A0A0G0C1P8-F1
#
_entry.id   AF-A0A0G0C1P8-F1
#
_cell.length_a   1.000
_cell.length_b   1.000
_cell.length_c   1.000
_cell.angle_alpha   90.00
_cell.angle_beta   90.00
_cell.angle_gamma   90.00
#
_symmetry.space_group_name_H-M   'P 1'
#
loop_
_entity.id
_entity.type
_entity.pdbx_description
1 polymer ?
#
loop_
_entity_poly.entity_id
_entity_poly.type
_entity_poly.pdbx_seq_one_letter_code
_entity_poly.pdbx_strand_id
1 'polypeptide(L)'
;MKVAGGRASGPQPLIDLINFAKKKILSRQAKRLTNLDLHDIICQIGLIVVAGGVRRSALISLSDIDDESMRKSKQGQFWIDNGQRSMANNSAVYSQKPGASEFLNEWIELIKSGTGERGIFNRGGLMTQLPKRRIDNWEKAGIIDDQNVIVGLPGSNPCGEITLQSKQFCNLTSIVVRPGDNAEDLKRKVRLSTILGTYQATLTNFGYLSKEWKENCEAEALLGVSITGYYDNKTIRTEKVLTELREESIKVNKEYAKKFGINYSTCITTIKPHGNSGQLLYVGSGMHPWYAKYYIRRVRISTNDPLYQLIKDQGVPFKAEVGYSTANSTVAVVEFPIKAPEGAVTRDQVSAIDLLNEWKKLKINYIEHNPSVTIYVGNDEWIKVANFIYENWDIVGGLSFLPRSEHVYQLAPYEEISKEEYEKRVKEIKHIDFSKLIYYEQEDNTMGAKEFACVSGVCSIDDVLAEEAQKEKVEGLSDI
;
A
#
# COMPACT_ATOMS: atom_id res chain seq x y z
N MET A 1 -4.34 6.93 23.59
CA MET A 1 -5.43 6.59 22.64
C MET A 1 -6.12 5.35 23.15
N LYS A 2 -7.29 5.46 23.79
CA LYS A 2 -7.94 4.31 24.47
C LYS A 2 -8.33 3.17 23.49
N VAL A 3 -8.67 3.46 22.24
CA VAL A 3 -9.12 2.45 21.26
C VAL A 3 -7.98 1.79 20.46
N ALA A 4 -6.80 2.41 20.38
CA ALA A 4 -5.78 2.06 19.39
C ALA A 4 -4.49 1.47 19.98
N GLY A 5 -4.43 1.20 21.29
CA GLY A 5 -3.23 0.65 21.93
C GLY A 5 -2.02 1.58 21.93
N GLY A 6 -2.24 2.89 21.75
CA GLY A 6 -1.16 3.85 21.47
C GLY A 6 -1.04 5.05 22.40
N ARG A 7 0.17 5.61 22.51
CA ARG A 7 0.46 6.83 23.28
C ARG A 7 -0.03 8.07 22.53
N ALA A 8 -0.54 9.05 23.27
CA ALA A 8 -0.88 10.33 22.67
C ALA A 8 0.41 11.04 22.25
N SER A 9 0.45 11.62 21.05
CA SER A 9 1.60 12.38 20.54
C SER A 9 1.75 13.78 21.17
N GLY A 10 0.87 14.14 22.12
CA GLY A 10 0.67 15.52 22.54
C GLY A 10 0.01 16.39 21.46
N PRO A 11 -0.32 17.65 21.78
CA PRO A 11 -0.96 18.58 20.83
C PRO A 11 0.02 19.17 19.81
N GLN A 12 1.34 19.13 20.08
CA GLN A 12 2.34 19.82 19.27
C GLN A 12 2.31 19.45 17.77
N PRO A 13 2.25 18.15 17.38
CA PRO A 13 2.19 17.80 15.96
C PRO A 13 0.98 18.38 15.23
N LEU A 14 -0.17 18.49 15.90
CA LEU A 14 -1.36 19.11 15.32
C LEU A 14 -1.20 20.62 15.16
N ILE A 15 -0.60 21.29 16.15
CA ILE A 15 -0.28 22.73 16.07
C ILE A 15 0.68 22.99 14.90
N ASP A 16 1.70 22.16 14.74
CA ASP A 16 2.68 22.27 13.64
C ASP A 16 2.01 22.08 12.28
N LEU A 17 1.10 21.11 12.14
CA LEU A 17 0.28 20.94 10.93
C LEU A 17 -0.55 22.19 10.63
N ILE A 18 -1.28 22.72 11.63
CA ILE A 18 -2.15 23.89 11.43
C ILE A 18 -1.31 25.09 10.99
N ASN A 19 -0.16 25.32 11.61
CA ASN A 19 0.75 26.41 11.24
C ASN A 19 1.33 26.22 9.83
N PHE A 20 1.72 25.00 9.47
CA PHE A 20 2.21 24.67 8.13
C PHE A 20 1.13 24.91 7.06
N ALA A 21 -0.08 24.37 7.27
CA ALA A 21 -1.20 24.54 6.36
C ALA A 21 -1.59 26.01 6.22
N LYS A 22 -1.68 26.75 7.33
CA LYS A 22 -1.95 28.18 7.34
C LYS A 22 -0.90 28.95 6.53
N LYS A 23 0.39 28.67 6.71
CA LYS A 23 1.48 29.31 5.94
C LYS A 23 1.31 29.08 4.44
N LYS A 24 1.03 27.83 4.02
CA LYS A 24 0.78 27.49 2.60
C LYS A 24 -0.43 28.23 2.05
N ILE A 25 -1.56 28.18 2.76
CA ILE A 25 -2.81 28.84 2.34
C ILE A 25 -2.64 30.35 2.22
N LEU A 26 -2.07 31.00 3.24
CA LEU A 26 -1.89 32.45 3.24
C LEU A 26 -0.85 32.92 2.22
N SER A 27 0.17 32.11 1.89
CA SER A 27 1.12 32.45 0.82
C SER A 27 0.48 32.54 -0.57
N ARG A 28 -0.72 31.96 -0.72
CA ARG A 28 -1.55 31.99 -1.93
C ARG A 28 -2.83 32.80 -1.74
N GLN A 29 -2.88 33.73 -0.78
CA GLN A 29 -4.08 34.54 -0.55
C GLN A 29 -4.54 35.24 -1.84
N ALA A 30 -5.86 35.24 -2.07
CA ALA A 30 -6.50 35.71 -3.31
C ALA A 30 -6.13 34.95 -4.60
N LYS A 31 -5.47 33.79 -4.48
CA LYS A 31 -5.15 32.87 -5.58
C LYS A 31 -5.65 31.45 -5.23
N ARG A 32 -5.70 30.58 -6.24
CA ARG A 32 -5.91 29.15 -6.01
C ARG A 32 -4.63 28.50 -5.49
N LEU A 33 -4.79 27.47 -4.65
CA LEU A 33 -3.67 26.59 -4.29
C LEU A 33 -3.21 25.84 -5.52
N THR A 34 -1.90 25.61 -5.62
CA THR A 34 -1.34 24.72 -6.64
C THR A 34 -1.48 23.27 -6.22
N ASN A 35 -1.35 22.34 -7.17
CA ASN A 35 -1.34 20.90 -6.88
C ASN A 35 -0.24 20.55 -5.87
N LEU A 36 0.95 21.17 -5.99
CA LEU A 36 2.05 20.98 -5.04
C LEU A 36 1.74 21.52 -3.64
N ASP A 37 1.02 22.64 -3.53
CA ASP A 37 0.60 23.18 -2.23
C ASP A 37 -0.37 22.22 -1.51
N LEU A 38 -1.33 21.64 -2.25
CA LEU A 38 -2.24 20.62 -1.71
C LEU A 38 -1.52 19.33 -1.35
N HIS A 39 -0.63 18.85 -2.21
CA HIS A 39 0.21 17.68 -1.96
C HIS A 39 1.04 17.86 -0.68
N ASP A 40 1.67 19.02 -0.49
CA ASP A 40 2.47 19.32 0.71
C ASP A 40 1.63 19.30 1.98
N ILE A 41 0.41 19.88 1.96
CA ILE A 41 -0.51 19.85 3.11
C ILE A 41 -0.91 18.42 3.44
N ILE A 42 -1.30 17.62 2.43
CA ILE A 42 -1.72 16.22 2.63
C ILE A 42 -0.55 15.36 3.15
N CYS A 43 0.66 15.57 2.62
CA CYS A 43 1.86 14.91 3.12
C CYS A 43 2.16 15.28 4.57
N GLN A 44 2.00 16.56 4.95
CA GLN A 44 2.17 17.01 6.33
C GLN A 44 1.13 16.36 7.26
N ILE A 45 -0.12 16.20 6.82
CA ILE A 45 -1.14 15.44 7.56
C ILE A 45 -0.65 14.01 7.78
N GLY A 46 -0.16 13.36 6.72
CA GLY A 46 0.39 12.01 6.80
C GLY A 46 1.54 11.91 7.81
N LEU A 47 2.47 12.87 7.80
CA LEU A 47 3.63 12.91 8.68
C LEU A 47 3.22 13.01 10.17
N ILE A 48 2.26 13.87 10.50
CA ILE A 48 1.87 14.08 11.90
C ILE A 48 1.08 12.91 12.48
N VAL A 49 0.33 12.16 11.65
CA VAL A 49 -0.35 10.93 12.07
C VAL A 49 0.66 9.86 12.51
N VAL A 50 1.88 9.88 11.95
CA VAL A 50 2.98 8.98 12.32
C VAL A 50 3.62 9.33 13.66
N ALA A 51 3.60 10.61 14.06
CA ALA A 51 4.25 11.08 15.27
C ALA A 51 3.72 10.44 16.58
N GLY A 52 2.55 9.78 16.55
CA GLY A 52 2.02 9.00 17.67
C GLY A 52 2.63 7.62 17.88
N GLY A 53 3.62 7.21 17.07
CA GLY A 53 4.36 5.95 17.21
C GLY A 53 3.59 4.67 16.89
N VAL A 54 2.26 4.74 16.79
CA VAL A 54 1.37 3.56 16.70
C VAL A 54 0.75 3.41 15.31
N ARG A 55 0.63 4.49 14.54
CA ARG A 55 0.05 4.47 13.19
C ARG A 55 1.11 4.85 12.17
N ARG A 56 1.32 4.00 11.17
CA ARG A 56 2.12 4.34 9.99
C ARG A 56 1.18 4.88 8.92
N SER A 57 1.46 6.06 8.38
CA SER A 57 0.78 6.59 7.20
C SER A 57 1.65 6.31 5.97
N ALA A 58 1.00 5.99 4.86
CA ALA A 58 1.61 5.92 3.56
C ALA A 58 0.57 6.41 2.56
N LEU A 59 0.99 7.29 1.66
CA LEU A 59 0.11 7.93 0.69
C LEU A 59 0.58 7.59 -0.72
N ILE A 60 -0.36 7.64 -1.66
CA ILE A 60 -0.03 7.73 -3.08
C ILE A 60 -0.56 9.06 -3.59
N SER A 61 0.28 9.79 -4.33
CA SER A 61 -0.12 11.02 -4.99
C SER A 61 -0.27 10.75 -6.48
N LEU A 62 -1.51 10.80 -6.97
CA LEU A 62 -1.84 10.66 -8.38
C LEU A 62 -1.99 12.07 -8.96
N SER A 63 -1.10 12.42 -9.89
CA SER A 63 -1.05 13.75 -10.51
C SER A 63 -1.02 13.63 -12.02
N ASP A 64 -1.54 14.64 -12.73
CA ASP A 64 -1.55 14.63 -14.19
C ASP A 64 -0.13 14.58 -14.77
N ILE A 65 -0.01 13.96 -15.95
CA ILE A 65 1.28 13.72 -16.60
C ILE A 65 2.04 15.01 -16.91
N ASP A 66 1.32 16.09 -17.21
CA ASP A 66 1.84 17.42 -17.56
C ASP A 66 2.14 18.31 -16.35
N ASP A 67 1.84 17.87 -15.12
CA ASP A 67 2.17 18.62 -13.90
C ASP A 67 3.67 18.58 -13.58
N GLU A 68 4.39 19.55 -14.13
CA GLU A 68 5.83 19.72 -13.92
C GLU A 68 6.21 19.92 -12.45
N SER A 69 5.36 20.59 -11.67
CA SER A 69 5.62 20.86 -10.25
C SER A 69 5.60 19.57 -9.43
N MET A 70 4.65 18.69 -9.72
CA MET A 70 4.55 17.38 -9.11
C MET A 70 5.65 16.44 -9.60
N ARG A 71 5.99 16.47 -10.89
CA ARG A 71 7.09 15.69 -11.48
C ARG A 71 8.43 15.96 -10.76
N LYS A 72 8.71 17.23 -10.44
CA LYS A 72 9.96 17.66 -9.80
C LYS A 72 9.91 17.71 -8.27
N SER A 73 8.76 17.40 -7.67
CA SER A 73 8.50 17.59 -6.22
C SER A 73 9.48 16.86 -5.29
N LYS A 74 10.05 15.74 -5.75
CA LYS A 74 11.01 14.91 -5.00
C LYS A 74 12.38 14.81 -5.69
N GLN A 75 12.74 15.81 -6.50
CA GLN A 75 14.11 15.94 -7.03
C GLN A 75 15.02 16.68 -6.03
N GLY A 76 16.34 16.50 -6.14
CA GLY A 76 17.32 17.15 -5.27
C GLY A 76 17.22 16.71 -3.81
N GLN A 77 17.60 17.58 -2.88
CA GLN A 77 17.59 17.30 -1.43
C GLN A 77 16.21 17.52 -0.78
N PHE A 78 15.14 17.03 -1.43
CA PHE A 78 13.77 17.27 -0.95
C PHE A 78 13.54 16.78 0.48
N TRP A 79 14.27 15.77 0.94
CA TRP A 79 14.17 15.25 2.32
C TRP A 79 14.63 16.25 3.39
N ILE A 80 15.43 17.26 3.02
CA ILE A 80 15.85 18.35 3.90
C ILE A 80 14.82 19.48 3.86
N ASP A 81 14.52 19.99 2.67
CA ASP A 81 13.71 21.20 2.52
C ASP A 81 12.20 20.93 2.61
N ASN A 82 11.77 19.72 2.26
CA ASN A 82 10.39 19.28 2.13
C ASN A 82 10.20 17.83 2.60
N GLY A 83 10.77 17.49 3.76
CA GLY A 83 10.81 16.13 4.30
C GLY A 83 9.45 15.43 4.39
N GLN A 84 8.36 16.19 4.53
CA GLN A 84 6.99 15.67 4.52
C GLN A 84 6.65 14.90 3.23
N ARG A 85 7.24 15.27 2.08
CA ARG A 85 6.95 14.61 0.79
C ARG A 85 7.37 13.15 0.74
N SER A 86 8.21 12.69 1.67
CA SER A 86 8.55 11.27 1.86
C SER A 86 7.33 10.41 2.23
N MET A 87 6.22 11.02 2.67
CA MET A 87 5.00 10.31 3.05
C MET A 87 4.21 9.76 1.87
N ALA A 88 4.46 10.27 0.67
CA ALA A 88 3.75 9.88 -0.54
C ALA A 88 4.71 9.30 -1.58
N ASN A 89 4.28 8.22 -2.23
CA ASN A 89 4.84 7.81 -3.51
C ASN A 89 4.07 8.50 -4.63
N ASN A 90 4.77 9.17 -5.54
CA ASN A 90 4.13 9.93 -6.62
C ASN A 90 4.00 9.09 -7.89
N SER A 91 2.84 9.13 -8.54
CA SER A 91 2.61 8.51 -9.85
C SER A 91 1.94 9.49 -10.81
N ALA A 92 2.37 9.43 -12.07
CA ALA A 92 1.78 10.17 -13.16
C ALA A 92 0.54 9.43 -13.66
N VAL A 93 -0.56 10.17 -13.82
CA VAL A 93 -1.82 9.64 -14.31
C VAL A 93 -1.89 9.82 -15.82
N TYR A 94 -2.16 8.72 -16.51
CA TYR A 94 -2.41 8.70 -17.95
C TYR A 94 -3.89 8.42 -18.20
N SER A 95 -4.59 9.38 -18.80
CA SER A 95 -5.99 9.22 -19.21
C SER A 95 -6.16 8.45 -20.52
N GLN A 96 -5.08 8.29 -21.29
CA GLN A 96 -5.00 7.51 -22.52
C GLN A 96 -3.55 7.08 -22.77
N LYS A 97 -3.30 6.27 -23.81
CA LYS A 97 -1.93 5.94 -24.22
C LYS A 97 -1.17 7.22 -24.61
N PRO A 98 -0.05 7.56 -23.96
CA PRO A 98 0.71 8.75 -24.30
C PRO A 98 1.36 8.60 -25.67
N GLY A 99 1.58 9.71 -26.35
CA GLY A 99 2.46 9.73 -27.53
C GLY A 99 3.91 9.45 -27.13
N ALA A 100 4.73 9.00 -28.08
CA ALA A 100 6.12 8.63 -27.82
C ALA A 100 6.93 9.76 -27.14
N SER A 101 6.73 11.01 -27.56
CA SER A 101 7.44 12.17 -26.99
C SER A 101 7.08 12.41 -25.51
N GLU A 102 5.79 12.40 -25.18
CA GLU A 102 5.30 12.59 -23.81
C GLU A 102 5.78 11.47 -22.88
N PHE A 103 5.68 10.22 -23.36
CA PHE A 103 6.16 9.06 -22.63
C PHE A 103 7.66 9.13 -22.35
N LEU A 104 8.48 9.39 -23.38
CA LEU A 104 9.93 9.48 -23.25
C LEU A 104 10.36 10.64 -22.36
N ASN A 105 9.64 11.77 -22.38
CA ASN A 105 9.93 12.89 -21.51
C ASN A 105 9.77 12.53 -20.03
N GLU A 106 8.63 11.93 -19.65
CA GLU A 106 8.43 11.46 -18.26
C GLU A 106 9.43 10.36 -17.90
N TRP A 107 9.72 9.45 -18.83
CA TRP A 107 10.67 8.36 -18.63
C TRP A 107 12.09 8.84 -18.36
N ILE A 108 12.57 9.84 -19.11
CA ILE A 108 13.88 10.45 -18.90
C ILE A 108 13.94 11.14 -17.54
N GLU A 109 12.87 11.84 -17.13
CA GLU A 109 12.82 12.50 -15.82
C GLU A 109 12.82 11.49 -14.66
N LEU A 110 12.13 10.34 -14.81
CA LEU A 110 12.19 9.22 -13.88
C LEU A 110 13.61 8.66 -13.73
N ILE A 111 14.35 8.51 -14.84
CA ILE A 111 15.74 8.04 -14.83
C ILE A 111 16.64 9.06 -14.13
N LYS A 112 16.54 10.34 -14.52
CA LYS A 112 17.38 11.42 -13.98
C LYS A 112 17.15 11.69 -12.51
N SER A 113 15.92 11.50 -12.02
CA SER A 113 15.59 11.78 -10.62
C SER A 113 16.35 10.85 -9.65
N GLY A 114 16.63 9.61 -10.06
CA GLY A 114 17.22 8.59 -9.21
C GLY A 114 16.35 8.16 -8.01
N THR A 115 15.11 8.67 -7.94
CA THR A 115 14.18 8.43 -6.81
C THR A 115 13.23 7.27 -7.07
N GLY A 116 13.13 6.82 -8.32
CA GLY A 116 12.10 5.87 -8.75
C GLY A 116 10.72 6.49 -8.93
N GLU A 117 10.64 7.82 -8.93
CA GLU A 117 9.41 8.57 -9.14
C GLU A 117 9.47 9.48 -10.37
N ARG A 118 8.36 9.70 -11.08
CA ARG A 118 6.99 9.20 -10.78
C ARG A 118 6.74 7.78 -11.32
N GLY A 119 5.93 7.00 -10.60
CA GLY A 119 5.35 5.76 -11.11
C GLY A 119 4.29 5.99 -12.19
N ILE A 120 3.75 4.92 -12.76
CA ILE A 120 2.69 4.96 -13.77
C ILE A 120 1.35 4.61 -13.11
N PHE A 121 0.31 5.39 -13.40
CA PHE A 121 -1.09 5.00 -13.20
C PHE A 121 -1.90 5.23 -14.47
N ASN A 122 -2.21 4.16 -15.18
CA ASN A 122 -2.96 4.19 -16.44
C ASN A 122 -4.47 4.15 -16.17
N ARG A 123 -5.06 5.31 -15.91
CA ARG A 123 -6.50 5.44 -15.69
C ARG A 123 -7.29 5.11 -16.96
N GLY A 124 -6.81 5.55 -18.12
CA GLY A 124 -7.44 5.29 -19.41
C GLY A 124 -7.57 3.81 -19.75
N GLY A 125 -6.58 3.01 -19.37
CA GLY A 125 -6.56 1.56 -19.57
C GLY A 125 -7.47 0.77 -18.61
N LEU A 126 -8.09 1.38 -17.61
CA LEU A 126 -8.92 0.63 -16.65
C LEU A 126 -10.11 -0.06 -17.32
N MET A 127 -10.65 0.52 -18.40
CA MET A 127 -11.75 -0.07 -19.18
C MET A 127 -11.40 -1.44 -19.79
N THR A 128 -10.13 -1.64 -20.19
CA THR A 128 -9.66 -2.90 -20.78
C THR A 128 -9.08 -3.87 -19.74
N GLN A 129 -8.76 -3.36 -18.54
CA GLN A 129 -8.06 -4.12 -17.51
C GLN A 129 -8.98 -4.70 -16.44
N LEU A 130 -10.10 -4.05 -16.16
CA LEU A 130 -11.03 -4.49 -15.12
C LEU A 130 -12.01 -5.52 -15.68
N PRO A 131 -12.50 -6.46 -14.85
CA PRO A 131 -13.51 -7.41 -15.28
C PRO A 131 -14.79 -6.70 -15.75
N LYS A 132 -15.49 -7.29 -16.73
CA LYS A 132 -16.77 -6.76 -17.22
C LYS A 132 -17.77 -6.43 -16.10
N ARG A 133 -17.85 -7.29 -15.07
CA ARG A 133 -18.74 -7.06 -13.91
C ARG A 133 -18.40 -5.81 -13.09
N ARG A 134 -17.15 -5.33 -13.14
CA ARG A 134 -16.72 -4.08 -12.53
C ARG A 134 -17.12 -2.89 -13.42
N ILE A 135 -16.90 -3.01 -14.72
CA ILE A 135 -17.30 -2.00 -15.71
C ILE A 135 -18.82 -1.78 -15.68
N ASP A 136 -19.61 -2.85 -15.73
CA ASP A 136 -21.07 -2.79 -15.67
C ASP A 136 -21.58 -2.17 -14.35
N ASN A 137 -20.82 -2.30 -13.26
CA ASN A 137 -21.14 -1.65 -11.98
C ASN A 137 -20.82 -0.15 -12.02
N TRP A 138 -19.69 0.23 -12.61
CA TRP A 138 -19.25 1.62 -12.76
C TRP A 138 -20.13 2.44 -13.71
N GLU A 139 -20.63 1.83 -14.79
CA GLU A 139 -21.63 2.45 -15.66
C GLU A 139 -22.90 2.79 -14.86
N LYS A 140 -23.40 1.86 -14.05
CA LYS A 140 -24.59 2.07 -13.20
C LYS A 140 -24.36 3.11 -12.11
N ALA A 141 -23.12 3.21 -11.61
CA ALA A 141 -22.74 4.17 -10.59
C ALA A 141 -22.41 5.57 -11.15
N GLY A 142 -22.45 5.76 -12.48
CA GLY A 142 -22.09 7.03 -13.13
C GLY A 142 -20.59 7.36 -13.05
N ILE A 143 -19.74 6.36 -12.79
CA ILE A 143 -18.27 6.49 -12.85
C ILE A 143 -17.81 6.48 -14.30
N ILE A 144 -18.55 5.79 -15.16
CA ILE A 144 -18.40 5.78 -16.61
C ILE A 144 -19.62 6.47 -17.21
N ASP A 145 -19.40 7.41 -18.12
CA ASP A 145 -20.48 8.14 -18.81
C ASP A 145 -21.01 7.35 -20.03
N ASP A 146 -22.00 7.92 -20.71
CA ASP A 146 -22.64 7.36 -21.90
C ASP A 146 -21.71 7.26 -23.12
N GLN A 147 -20.55 7.91 -23.07
CA GLN A 147 -19.50 7.86 -24.08
C GLN A 147 -18.40 6.83 -23.77
N ASN A 148 -18.59 6.01 -22.73
CA ASN A 148 -17.60 5.05 -22.20
C ASN A 148 -16.32 5.73 -21.68
N VAL A 149 -16.44 6.95 -21.16
CA VAL A 149 -15.33 7.68 -20.55
C VAL A 149 -15.42 7.62 -19.03
N ILE A 150 -14.30 7.36 -18.37
CA ILE A 150 -14.22 7.33 -16.91
C ILE A 150 -14.22 8.77 -16.37
N VAL A 151 -15.34 9.20 -15.79
CA VAL A 151 -15.55 10.53 -15.22
C VAL A 151 -15.43 10.57 -13.68
N GLY A 152 -15.60 9.43 -13.00
CA GLY A 152 -15.57 9.34 -11.53
C GLY A 152 -14.18 9.38 -10.87
N LEU A 153 -13.12 9.69 -11.64
CA LEU A 153 -11.72 9.79 -11.20
C LEU A 153 -11.24 8.66 -10.27
N PRO A 154 -11.39 7.38 -10.63
CA PRO A 154 -10.84 6.28 -9.85
C PRO A 154 -9.32 6.42 -9.72
N GLY A 155 -8.83 5.99 -8.56
CA GLY A 155 -7.42 5.97 -8.20
C GLY A 155 -7.00 4.57 -7.76
N SER A 156 -5.99 4.53 -6.89
CA SER A 156 -5.51 3.30 -6.29
C SER A 156 -5.15 3.52 -4.84
N ASN A 157 -5.08 2.43 -4.09
CA ASN A 157 -4.54 2.46 -2.74
C ASN A 157 -3.01 2.72 -2.76
N PRO A 158 -2.37 3.05 -1.63
CA PRO A 158 -0.95 3.44 -1.60
C PRO A 158 0.05 2.42 -2.18
N CYS A 159 -0.31 1.14 -2.21
CA CYS A 159 0.52 0.08 -2.76
C CYS A 159 0.26 -0.18 -4.25
N GLY A 160 -0.76 0.42 -4.86
CA GLY A 160 -1.02 0.33 -6.29
C GLY A 160 -1.67 -0.98 -6.76
N GLU A 161 -2.08 -1.87 -5.87
CA GLU A 161 -2.60 -3.21 -6.21
C GLU A 161 -4.12 -3.28 -6.34
N ILE A 162 -4.85 -2.34 -5.74
CA ILE A 162 -6.33 -2.25 -5.82
C ILE A 162 -6.71 -0.95 -6.51
N THR A 163 -7.54 -1.06 -7.56
CA THR A 163 -8.18 0.10 -8.18
C THR A 163 -9.42 0.46 -7.37
N LEU A 164 -9.47 1.71 -6.88
CA LEU A 164 -10.52 2.17 -5.98
C LEU A 164 -11.23 3.38 -6.58
N GLN A 165 -12.54 3.43 -6.40
CA GLN A 165 -13.25 4.71 -6.47
C GLN A 165 -13.05 5.51 -5.18
N SER A 166 -13.47 6.78 -5.19
CA SER A 166 -13.46 7.60 -3.98
C SER A 166 -14.29 6.94 -2.87
N LYS A 167 -13.84 7.10 -1.62
CA LYS A 167 -14.52 6.55 -0.44
C LYS A 167 -14.70 5.02 -0.50
N GLN A 168 -13.63 4.28 -0.75
CA GLN A 168 -13.64 2.81 -0.78
C GLN A 168 -12.41 2.17 -0.13
N PHE A 169 -12.53 0.92 0.32
CA PHE A 169 -11.45 0.15 0.94
C PHE A 169 -10.87 -0.95 0.06
N CYS A 170 -9.58 -1.25 0.29
CA CYS A 170 -9.01 -2.53 -0.07
C CYS A 170 -9.43 -3.61 0.95
N ASN A 171 -9.75 -4.81 0.45
CA ASN A 171 -10.12 -5.97 1.28
C ASN A 171 -9.22 -7.15 0.89
N LEU A 172 -8.14 -7.36 1.64
CA LEU A 172 -7.03 -8.20 1.22
C LEU A 172 -6.95 -9.50 2.03
N THR A 173 -6.86 -10.61 1.31
CA THR A 173 -6.41 -11.91 1.84
C THR A 173 -5.22 -12.38 1.04
N SER A 174 -4.49 -13.39 1.53
CA SER A 174 -3.38 -13.92 0.74
C SER A 174 -3.09 -15.38 1.00
N ILE A 175 -2.71 -16.07 -0.07
CA ILE A 175 -2.14 -17.41 0.01
C ILE A 175 -0.63 -17.33 0.19
N VAL A 176 -0.11 -18.23 1.02
CA VAL A 176 1.34 -18.43 1.18
C VAL A 176 1.76 -19.60 0.31
N VAL A 177 2.56 -19.31 -0.72
CA VAL A 177 3.13 -20.32 -1.59
C VAL A 177 4.39 -20.89 -0.95
N ARG A 178 4.43 -22.21 -0.81
CA ARG A 178 5.56 -22.96 -0.27
C ARG A 178 6.27 -23.71 -1.40
N PRO A 179 7.57 -24.02 -1.27
CA PRO A 179 8.31 -24.75 -2.30
C PRO A 179 7.66 -26.07 -2.72
N GLY A 180 7.08 -26.81 -1.76
CA GLY A 180 6.43 -28.11 -2.01
C GLY A 180 4.98 -28.06 -2.47
N ASP A 181 4.35 -26.89 -2.62
CA ASP A 181 2.95 -26.82 -3.04
C ASP A 181 2.77 -27.31 -4.49
N ASN A 182 1.71 -28.09 -4.72
CA ASN A 182 1.20 -28.44 -6.04
C ASN A 182 -0.06 -27.62 -6.39
N ALA A 183 -0.63 -27.84 -7.59
CA ALA A 183 -1.79 -27.10 -8.07
C ALA A 183 -3.03 -27.23 -7.14
N GLU A 184 -3.27 -28.42 -6.58
CA GLU A 184 -4.41 -28.66 -5.68
C GLU A 184 -4.23 -27.95 -4.34
N ASP A 185 -3.02 -27.92 -3.79
CA ASP A 185 -2.71 -27.15 -2.58
C ASP A 185 -2.96 -25.66 -2.79
N LEU A 186 -2.50 -25.13 -3.93
CA LEU A 186 -2.69 -23.72 -4.29
C LEU A 186 -4.18 -23.40 -4.47
N LYS A 187 -4.93 -24.27 -5.16
CA LYS A 187 -6.37 -24.12 -5.38
C LYS A 187 -7.15 -24.14 -4.08
N ARG A 188 -6.82 -25.06 -3.16
CA ARG A 188 -7.39 -25.11 -1.82
C ARG A 188 -7.11 -23.84 -1.04
N LYS A 189 -5.88 -23.31 -1.08
CA LYS A 189 -5.51 -22.06 -0.40
C LYS A 189 -6.29 -20.87 -0.97
N VAL A 190 -6.40 -20.76 -2.30
CA VAL A 190 -7.18 -19.69 -2.95
C VAL A 190 -8.64 -19.77 -2.52
N ARG A 191 -9.25 -20.96 -2.58
CA ARG A 191 -10.62 -21.17 -2.09
C ARG A 191 -10.81 -20.64 -0.66
N LEU A 192 -9.92 -20.99 0.27
CA LEU A 192 -10.02 -20.54 1.66
C LEU A 192 -9.80 -19.03 1.81
N SER A 193 -8.82 -18.45 1.11
CA SER A 193 -8.57 -17.01 1.11
C SER A 193 -9.72 -16.21 0.49
N THR A 194 -10.39 -16.75 -0.54
CA THR A 194 -11.59 -16.15 -1.12
C THR A 194 -12.74 -16.16 -0.12
N ILE A 195 -13.00 -17.29 0.57
CA ILE A 195 -14.05 -17.36 1.59
C ILE A 195 -13.84 -16.31 2.68
N LEU A 196 -12.60 -16.17 3.17
CA LEU A 196 -12.25 -15.17 4.17
C LEU A 196 -12.45 -13.75 3.63
N GLY A 197 -12.04 -13.48 2.39
CA GLY A 197 -12.25 -12.17 1.75
C GLY A 197 -13.73 -11.84 1.56
N THR A 198 -14.54 -12.82 1.17
CA THR A 198 -16.00 -12.64 1.05
C THR A 198 -16.65 -12.40 2.41
N TYR A 199 -16.18 -13.07 3.46
CA TYR A 199 -16.62 -12.78 4.83
C TYR A 199 -16.23 -11.36 5.25
N GLN A 200 -14.99 -10.93 5.00
CA GLN A 200 -14.54 -9.57 5.31
C GLN A 200 -15.37 -8.50 4.59
N ALA A 201 -15.86 -8.77 3.37
CA ALA A 201 -16.73 -7.86 2.64
C ALA A 201 -18.12 -7.65 3.31
N THR A 202 -18.51 -8.49 4.27
CA THR A 202 -19.72 -8.29 5.09
C THR A 202 -19.53 -7.23 6.18
N LEU A 203 -18.28 -6.84 6.48
CA LEU A 203 -17.94 -5.98 7.62
C LEU A 203 -18.03 -4.50 7.24
N THR A 204 -19.24 -4.02 6.96
CA THR A 204 -19.52 -2.67 6.44
C THR A 204 -20.07 -1.70 7.49
N ASN A 205 -19.96 -2.06 8.78
CA ASN A 205 -20.37 -1.18 9.88
C ASN A 205 -19.29 -0.11 10.15
N PHE A 206 -19.42 1.05 9.49
CA PHE A 206 -18.47 2.16 9.59
C PHE A 206 -19.02 3.30 10.46
N GLY A 207 -18.72 3.30 11.76
CA GLY A 207 -19.29 4.28 12.71
C GLY A 207 -18.79 5.73 12.60
N TYR A 208 -17.67 5.98 11.89
CA TYR A 208 -17.02 7.30 11.81
C TYR A 208 -16.85 7.83 10.38
N LEU A 209 -17.37 7.11 9.39
CA LEU A 209 -17.19 7.43 7.98
C LEU A 209 -18.52 7.82 7.37
N SER A 210 -18.46 8.61 6.30
CA SER A 210 -19.66 9.01 5.58
C SER A 210 -20.35 7.80 4.93
N LYS A 211 -21.67 7.91 4.70
CA LYS A 211 -22.52 6.82 4.20
C LYS A 211 -22.01 6.22 2.89
N GLU A 212 -21.41 7.02 2.01
CA GLU A 212 -20.92 6.58 0.70
C GLU A 212 -19.81 5.52 0.83
N TRP A 213 -19.04 5.52 1.93
CA TRP A 213 -18.06 4.44 2.18
C TRP A 213 -18.74 3.08 2.29
N LYS A 214 -19.85 3.04 3.04
CA LYS A 214 -20.65 1.83 3.22
C LYS A 214 -21.29 1.43 1.90
N GLU A 215 -21.95 2.37 1.23
CA GLU A 215 -22.64 2.12 -0.04
C GLU A 215 -21.69 1.59 -1.11
N ASN A 216 -20.53 2.22 -1.30
CA ASN A 216 -19.54 1.79 -2.29
C ASN A 216 -18.95 0.41 -1.95
N CYS A 217 -18.70 0.12 -0.67
CA CYS A 217 -18.18 -1.18 -0.25
C CYS A 217 -19.23 -2.31 -0.40
N GLU A 218 -20.50 -2.04 -0.10
CA GLU A 218 -21.59 -3.00 -0.26
C GLU A 218 -21.94 -3.24 -1.73
N ALA A 219 -21.95 -2.18 -2.55
CA ALA A 219 -22.26 -2.27 -3.98
C ALA A 219 -21.23 -3.12 -4.74
N GLU A 220 -19.96 -2.99 -4.40
CA GLU A 220 -18.87 -3.60 -5.17
C GLU A 220 -18.25 -4.83 -4.51
N ALA A 221 -18.42 -4.98 -3.20
CA ALA A 221 -17.96 -6.10 -2.37
C ALA A 221 -16.53 -6.55 -2.74
N LEU A 222 -15.62 -5.59 -2.91
CA LEU A 222 -14.28 -5.86 -3.43
C LEU A 222 -13.54 -6.92 -2.61
N LEU A 223 -12.80 -7.77 -3.30
CA LEU A 223 -11.80 -8.68 -2.73
C LEU A 223 -10.44 -8.39 -3.36
N GLY A 224 -9.38 -8.80 -2.67
CA GLY A 224 -8.01 -8.77 -3.14
C GLY A 224 -7.26 -9.99 -2.64
N VAL A 225 -7.52 -11.13 -3.28
CA VAL A 225 -6.87 -12.41 -3.00
C VAL A 225 -5.47 -12.39 -3.62
N SER A 226 -4.48 -12.11 -2.78
CA SER A 226 -3.07 -11.95 -3.14
C SER A 226 -2.27 -13.26 -3.04
N ILE A 227 -1.14 -13.32 -3.73
CA ILE A 227 -0.16 -14.42 -3.68
C ILE A 227 1.16 -13.86 -3.13
N THR A 228 1.76 -14.57 -2.18
CA THR A 228 3.14 -14.32 -1.73
C THR A 228 3.99 -15.58 -1.85
N GLY A 229 5.29 -15.42 -2.10
CA GLY A 229 6.20 -16.54 -2.39
C GLY A 229 6.16 -17.02 -3.84
N TYR A 230 5.79 -16.14 -4.79
CA TYR A 230 5.63 -16.51 -6.21
C TYR A 230 6.89 -17.13 -6.82
N TYR A 231 8.08 -16.60 -6.50
CA TYR A 231 9.36 -17.13 -6.98
C TYR A 231 9.85 -18.37 -6.22
N ASP A 232 9.22 -18.72 -5.10
CA ASP A 232 9.63 -19.86 -4.26
C ASP A 232 9.09 -21.21 -4.79
N ASN A 233 8.21 -21.19 -5.79
CA ASN A 233 7.59 -22.39 -6.35
C ASN A 233 7.39 -22.25 -7.88
N LYS A 234 7.69 -23.30 -8.64
CA LYS A 234 7.56 -23.27 -10.11
C LYS A 234 6.12 -23.53 -10.58
N THR A 235 5.33 -24.30 -9.83
CA THR A 235 3.95 -24.68 -10.18
C THR A 235 3.05 -23.45 -10.31
N ILE A 236 3.13 -22.52 -9.34
CA ILE A 236 2.34 -21.28 -9.36
C ILE A 236 2.64 -20.38 -10.56
N ARG A 237 3.82 -20.50 -11.17
CA ARG A 237 4.28 -19.64 -12.27
C ARG A 237 3.82 -20.11 -13.65
N THR A 238 2.97 -21.14 -13.70
CA THR A 238 2.40 -21.66 -14.95
C THR A 238 1.07 -20.98 -15.25
N GLU A 239 0.85 -20.63 -16.52
CA GLU A 239 -0.37 -19.91 -16.97
C GLU A 239 -1.65 -20.68 -16.67
N LYS A 240 -1.60 -22.00 -16.86
CA LYS A 240 -2.70 -22.91 -16.56
C LYS A 240 -3.10 -22.82 -15.08
N VAL A 241 -2.14 -22.97 -14.16
CA VAL A 241 -2.42 -22.89 -12.72
C VAL A 241 -2.96 -21.50 -12.36
N LEU A 242 -2.32 -20.43 -12.83
CA LEU A 242 -2.79 -19.06 -12.57
C LEU A 242 -4.26 -18.84 -13.00
N THR A 243 -4.62 -19.32 -14.19
CA THR A 243 -5.98 -19.24 -14.72
C THR A 243 -6.96 -20.06 -13.88
N GLU A 244 -6.61 -21.31 -13.53
CA GLU A 244 -7.43 -22.18 -12.69
C GLU A 244 -7.67 -21.59 -11.30
N LEU A 245 -6.67 -20.92 -10.72
CA LEU A 245 -6.79 -20.24 -9.43
C LEU A 245 -7.73 -19.03 -9.51
N ARG A 246 -7.63 -18.22 -10.58
CA ARG A 246 -8.55 -17.09 -10.79
C ARG A 246 -9.99 -17.58 -10.92
N GLU A 247 -10.22 -18.57 -11.78
CA GLU A 247 -11.52 -19.21 -12.00
C GLU A 247 -12.12 -19.75 -10.69
N GLU A 248 -11.30 -20.45 -9.89
CA GLU A 248 -11.73 -20.96 -8.59
C GLU A 248 -12.13 -19.82 -7.64
N SER A 249 -11.36 -18.72 -7.60
CA SER A 249 -11.71 -17.57 -6.76
C SER A 249 -13.04 -16.92 -7.15
N ILE A 250 -13.34 -16.81 -8.46
CA ILE A 250 -14.61 -16.26 -8.95
C ILE A 250 -15.77 -17.18 -8.57
N LYS A 251 -15.61 -18.50 -8.81
CA LYS A 251 -16.62 -19.52 -8.46
C LYS A 251 -16.94 -19.50 -6.96
N VAL A 252 -15.90 -19.51 -6.12
CA VAL A 252 -16.03 -19.55 -4.66
C VAL A 252 -16.65 -18.26 -4.12
N ASN A 253 -16.26 -17.09 -4.64
CA ASN A 253 -16.86 -15.82 -4.24
C ASN A 253 -18.36 -15.81 -4.54
N LYS A 254 -18.77 -16.24 -5.74
CA LYS A 254 -20.18 -16.34 -6.12
C LYS A 254 -20.99 -17.23 -5.17
N GLU A 255 -20.43 -18.40 -4.82
CA GLU A 255 -21.09 -19.33 -3.89
C GLU A 255 -21.24 -18.72 -2.49
N TYR A 256 -20.18 -18.15 -1.93
CA TYR A 256 -20.17 -17.69 -0.54
C TYR A 256 -20.83 -16.33 -0.35
N ALA A 257 -20.78 -15.44 -1.34
CA ALA A 257 -21.50 -14.17 -1.30
C ALA A 257 -23.01 -14.41 -1.26
N LYS A 258 -23.50 -15.41 -2.03
CA LYS A 258 -24.90 -15.86 -1.93
C LYS A 258 -25.23 -16.39 -0.54
N LYS A 259 -24.34 -17.20 0.06
CA LYS A 259 -24.52 -17.75 1.42
C LYS A 259 -24.54 -16.65 2.49
N PHE A 260 -23.74 -15.60 2.32
CA PHE A 260 -23.69 -14.47 3.24
C PHE A 260 -24.72 -13.37 2.96
N GLY A 261 -25.46 -13.45 1.85
CA GLY A 261 -26.47 -12.46 1.48
C GLY A 261 -25.90 -11.12 1.04
N ILE A 262 -24.69 -11.09 0.47
CA ILE A 262 -24.05 -9.87 -0.07
C ILE A 262 -23.92 -9.94 -1.58
N ASN A 263 -23.62 -8.79 -2.20
CA ASN A 263 -23.31 -8.73 -3.63
C ASN A 263 -22.08 -9.58 -3.98
N TYR A 264 -22.09 -10.14 -5.19
CA TYR A 264 -20.91 -10.78 -5.77
C TYR A 264 -19.82 -9.72 -5.97
N SER A 265 -18.58 -10.11 -5.68
CA SER A 265 -17.46 -9.18 -5.81
C SER A 265 -17.25 -8.77 -7.26
N THR A 266 -17.17 -7.48 -7.48
CA THR A 266 -16.90 -6.92 -8.81
C THR A 266 -15.45 -7.15 -9.26
N CYS A 267 -14.51 -7.41 -8.35
CA CYS A 267 -13.10 -7.66 -8.65
C CYS A 267 -12.41 -8.36 -7.46
N ILE A 268 -11.63 -9.43 -7.70
CA ILE A 268 -11.25 -10.40 -6.67
C ILE A 268 -9.74 -10.58 -6.51
N THR A 269 -8.95 -10.67 -7.58
CA THR A 269 -7.55 -11.11 -7.51
C THR A 269 -6.55 -9.97 -7.73
N THR A 270 -5.45 -10.00 -6.98
CA THR A 270 -4.42 -8.95 -6.97
C THR A 270 -3.04 -9.54 -6.59
N ILE A 271 -1.98 -8.72 -6.60
CA ILE A 271 -0.74 -8.98 -5.84
C ILE A 271 -0.39 -7.75 -5.03
N LYS A 272 -0.37 -7.90 -3.71
CA LYS A 272 0.16 -6.92 -2.78
C LYS A 272 1.69 -7.09 -2.61
N PRO A 273 2.45 -6.02 -2.30
CA PRO A 273 3.80 -6.18 -1.77
C PRO A 273 3.75 -6.72 -0.33
N HIS A 274 4.19 -7.96 -0.11
CA HIS A 274 4.20 -8.65 1.19
C HIS A 274 5.44 -8.36 2.03
N GLY A 275 5.75 -7.09 2.28
CA GLY A 275 6.97 -6.70 3.00
C GLY A 275 7.07 -7.33 4.41
N ASN A 276 6.07 -7.13 5.27
CA ASN A 276 6.10 -7.68 6.63
C ASN A 276 5.65 -9.15 6.69
N SER A 277 4.56 -9.49 5.99
CA SER A 277 4.00 -10.84 6.03
C SER A 277 4.90 -11.87 5.36
N GLY A 278 5.57 -11.53 4.25
CA GLY A 278 6.57 -12.42 3.64
C GLY A 278 7.71 -12.74 4.60
N GLN A 279 8.10 -11.79 5.45
CA GLN A 279 9.18 -11.97 6.41
C GLN A 279 8.73 -12.78 7.64
N LEU A 280 7.53 -12.52 8.16
CA LEU A 280 6.92 -13.33 9.21
C LEU A 280 6.74 -14.80 8.77
N LEU A 281 6.35 -15.01 7.52
CA LEU A 281 6.06 -16.33 6.97
C LEU A 281 7.27 -16.99 6.31
N TYR A 282 8.39 -16.27 6.23
CA TYR A 282 9.63 -16.67 5.59
C TYR A 282 9.46 -17.15 4.13
N VAL A 283 8.95 -16.25 3.28
CA VAL A 283 8.76 -16.41 1.83
C VAL A 283 9.09 -15.11 1.10
N GLY A 284 9.31 -15.19 -0.22
CA GLY A 284 9.44 -14.03 -1.09
C GLY A 284 8.22 -13.10 -1.00
N SER A 285 8.46 -11.79 -1.10
CA SER A 285 7.42 -10.76 -0.93
C SER A 285 6.56 -10.63 -2.18
N GLY A 286 5.31 -11.10 -2.13
CA GLY A 286 4.39 -10.99 -3.26
C GLY A 286 4.93 -11.74 -4.47
N MET A 287 5.11 -11.00 -5.57
CA MET A 287 5.74 -11.51 -6.78
C MET A 287 7.24 -11.19 -6.90
N HIS A 288 7.87 -10.57 -5.90
CA HIS A 288 9.31 -10.31 -5.94
C HIS A 288 10.14 -11.57 -5.66
N PRO A 289 11.29 -11.73 -6.33
CA PRO A 289 12.37 -12.58 -5.84
C PRO A 289 12.84 -12.14 -4.44
N TRP A 290 13.65 -12.97 -3.78
CA TRP A 290 14.35 -12.55 -2.56
C TRP A 290 15.29 -11.39 -2.87
N TYR A 291 15.50 -10.48 -1.91
CA TYR A 291 16.31 -9.28 -2.16
C TYR A 291 17.77 -9.65 -2.52
N ALA A 292 18.43 -10.43 -1.67
CA ALA A 292 19.76 -10.99 -1.89
C ALA A 292 19.92 -12.27 -1.06
N LYS A 293 21.07 -12.97 -1.19
CA LYS A 293 21.36 -14.15 -0.37
C LYS A 293 21.51 -13.79 1.11
N TYR A 294 22.19 -12.68 1.37
CA TYR A 294 22.38 -12.09 2.69
C TYR A 294 22.11 -10.59 2.58
N TYR A 295 21.28 -10.06 3.45
CA TYR A 295 20.93 -8.64 3.43
C TYR A 295 20.51 -8.15 4.82
N ILE A 296 20.67 -6.86 5.05
CA ILE A 296 20.08 -6.16 6.19
C ILE A 296 18.66 -5.78 5.83
N ARG A 297 17.73 -6.00 6.75
CA ARG A 297 16.40 -5.41 6.74
C ARG A 297 16.31 -4.35 7.83
N ARG A 298 15.94 -3.13 7.43
CA ARG A 298 15.78 -2.00 8.36
C ARG A 298 14.34 -1.83 8.79
N VAL A 299 14.13 -1.70 10.10
CA VAL A 299 12.82 -1.41 10.70
C VAL A 299 12.91 -0.10 11.44
N ARG A 300 11.98 0.81 11.15
CA ARG A 300 11.82 2.08 11.84
C ARG A 300 10.86 1.90 13.01
N ILE A 301 11.29 2.29 14.21
CA ILE A 301 10.53 2.20 15.45
C ILE A 301 10.63 3.53 16.20
N SER A 302 9.56 3.94 16.89
CA SER A 302 9.63 5.14 17.72
C SER A 302 10.60 4.94 18.87
N THR A 303 11.40 5.96 19.19
CA THR A 303 12.29 5.89 20.36
C THR A 303 11.54 5.83 21.70
N ASN A 304 10.23 6.10 21.68
CA ASN A 304 9.36 5.99 22.86
C ASN A 304 8.67 4.62 22.98
N ASP A 305 8.86 3.71 22.01
CA ASP A 305 8.23 2.39 22.00
C ASP A 305 8.88 1.46 23.05
N PRO A 306 8.10 0.78 23.91
CA PRO A 306 8.64 -0.22 24.86
C PRO A 306 9.51 -1.28 24.20
N LEU A 307 9.15 -1.72 22.99
CA LEU A 307 9.94 -2.70 22.24
C LEU A 307 11.30 -2.13 21.83
N TYR A 308 11.39 -0.84 21.49
CA TYR A 308 12.67 -0.20 21.20
C TYR A 308 13.57 -0.17 22.43
N GLN A 309 13.03 0.17 23.60
CA GLN A 309 13.81 0.19 24.85
C GLN A 309 14.32 -1.21 25.19
N LEU A 310 13.48 -2.23 25.06
CA LEU A 310 13.85 -3.63 25.25
C LEU A 310 15.03 -4.05 24.35
N ILE A 311 14.90 -3.86 23.04
CA ILE A 311 15.94 -4.32 22.11
C ILE A 311 17.23 -3.49 22.23
N LYS A 312 17.11 -2.20 22.57
CA LYS A 312 18.27 -1.33 22.86
C LYS A 312 19.04 -1.83 24.07
N ASP A 313 18.36 -2.13 25.18
CA ASP A 313 18.99 -2.61 26.41
C ASP A 313 19.58 -4.02 26.24
N GLN A 314 19.02 -4.82 25.33
CA GLN A 314 19.57 -6.11 24.93
C GLN A 314 20.70 -6.00 23.89
N GLY A 315 21.11 -4.78 23.51
CA GLY A 315 22.29 -4.51 22.71
C GLY A 315 22.08 -4.56 21.20
N VAL A 316 20.83 -4.50 20.70
CA VAL A 316 20.57 -4.46 19.26
C VAL A 316 21.03 -3.13 18.67
N PRO A 317 21.90 -3.11 17.65
CA PRO A 317 22.36 -1.88 17.02
C PRO A 317 21.22 -1.10 16.36
N PHE A 318 21.27 0.22 16.46
CA PHE A 318 20.35 1.12 15.78
C PHE A 318 21.06 2.38 15.27
N LYS A 319 20.44 3.04 14.31
CA LYS A 319 20.84 4.35 13.77
C LYS A 319 19.72 5.36 14.00
N ALA A 320 20.04 6.65 14.03
CA ALA A 320 19.03 7.70 13.99
C ALA A 320 18.43 7.80 12.57
N GLU A 321 17.17 8.25 12.45
CA GLU A 321 16.57 8.54 11.15
C GLU A 321 17.38 9.60 10.38
N VAL A 322 17.37 9.51 9.04
CA VAL A 322 18.08 10.44 8.16
C VAL A 322 17.70 11.89 8.47
N GLY A 323 18.70 12.76 8.63
CA GLY A 323 18.50 14.17 8.98
C GLY A 323 18.43 14.46 10.48
N TYR A 324 18.48 13.44 11.34
CA TYR A 324 18.48 13.59 12.80
C TYR A 324 19.74 12.99 13.43
N SER A 325 20.13 13.53 14.58
CA SER A 325 21.15 12.95 15.46
C SER A 325 20.50 11.94 16.41
N THR A 326 21.30 11.08 17.03
CA THR A 326 20.82 10.16 18.07
C THR A 326 20.21 10.88 19.27
N ALA A 327 20.61 12.13 19.54
CA ALA A 327 20.13 12.92 20.67
C ALA A 327 18.73 13.51 20.44
N ASN A 328 18.32 13.76 19.19
CA ASN A 328 17.08 14.46 18.86
C ASN A 328 16.10 13.66 17.97
N SER A 329 16.46 12.44 17.56
CA SER A 329 15.59 11.61 16.73
C SER A 329 14.47 10.96 17.56
N THR A 330 13.24 11.09 17.08
CA THR A 330 12.06 10.39 17.64
C THR A 330 11.85 9.00 17.01
N VAL A 331 12.72 8.63 16.05
CA VAL A 331 12.67 7.38 15.28
C VAL A 331 14.05 6.73 15.26
N ALA A 332 14.12 5.48 15.72
CA ALA A 332 15.30 4.64 15.58
C ALA A 332 15.15 3.70 14.37
N VAL A 333 16.25 3.49 13.66
CA VAL A 333 16.37 2.57 12.53
C VAL A 333 17.16 1.35 12.99
N VAL A 334 16.46 0.23 13.18
CA VAL A 334 17.01 -1.03 13.67
C VAL A 334 17.38 -1.92 12.49
N GLU A 335 18.54 -2.55 12.53
CA GLU A 335 19.08 -3.37 11.44
C GLU A 335 19.02 -4.86 11.79
N PHE A 336 18.28 -5.66 11.01
CA PHE A 336 18.18 -7.10 11.18
C PHE A 336 18.86 -7.85 10.02
N PRO A 337 19.88 -8.69 10.27
CA PRO A 337 20.48 -9.52 9.23
C PRO A 337 19.54 -10.66 8.84
N ILE A 338 19.29 -10.81 7.54
CA ILE A 338 18.43 -11.84 6.96
C ILE A 338 19.25 -12.71 6.01
N LYS A 339 19.00 -14.02 6.06
CA LYS A 339 19.52 -15.00 5.11
C LYS A 339 18.34 -15.56 4.30
N ALA A 340 18.42 -15.48 2.98
CA ALA A 340 17.44 -16.12 2.10
C ALA A 340 17.60 -17.66 2.15
N PRO A 341 16.52 -18.42 1.90
CA PRO A 341 16.58 -19.88 1.81
C PRO A 341 17.64 -20.35 0.81
N GLU A 342 18.20 -21.53 1.06
CA GLU A 342 19.14 -22.14 0.11
C GLU A 342 18.43 -22.41 -1.23
N GLY A 343 19.09 -22.03 -2.34
CA GLY A 343 18.53 -22.14 -3.67
C GLY A 343 17.45 -21.09 -4.01
N ALA A 344 17.15 -20.14 -3.13
CA ALA A 344 16.20 -19.06 -3.41
C ALA A 344 16.66 -18.20 -4.59
N VAL A 345 15.71 -17.84 -5.46
CA VAL A 345 15.96 -16.89 -6.54
C VAL A 345 16.06 -15.48 -5.97
N THR A 346 17.15 -14.80 -6.26
CA THR A 346 17.40 -13.43 -5.79
C THR A 346 17.18 -12.39 -6.89
N ARG A 347 16.97 -11.13 -6.50
CA ARG A 347 16.69 -10.00 -7.40
C ARG A 347 17.67 -9.94 -8.57
N ASP A 348 18.97 -10.07 -8.30
CA ASP A 348 20.01 -9.89 -9.33
C ASP A 348 20.16 -11.09 -10.28
N GLN A 349 19.41 -12.18 -10.05
CA GLN A 349 19.30 -13.31 -10.98
C GLN A 349 18.14 -13.14 -11.97
N VAL A 350 17.33 -12.10 -11.82
CA VAL A 350 16.16 -11.82 -12.66
C VAL A 350 16.32 -10.45 -13.29
N SER A 351 16.41 -10.40 -14.61
CA SER A 351 16.48 -9.12 -15.34
C SER A 351 15.16 -8.34 -15.17
N ALA A 352 15.20 -7.03 -15.40
CA ALA A 352 14.00 -6.19 -15.35
C ALA A 352 12.95 -6.67 -16.37
N ILE A 353 13.40 -7.12 -17.55
CA ILE A 353 12.54 -7.68 -18.59
C ILE A 353 11.95 -9.03 -18.20
N ASP A 354 12.72 -9.91 -17.57
CA ASP A 354 12.19 -11.21 -17.11
C ASP A 354 11.12 -11.02 -16.02
N LEU A 355 11.34 -10.08 -15.10
CA LEU A 355 10.34 -9.73 -14.10
C LEU A 355 9.08 -9.13 -14.73
N LEU A 356 9.22 -8.28 -15.76
CA LEU A 356 8.08 -7.72 -16.50
C LEU A 356 7.33 -8.78 -17.31
N ASN A 357 8.02 -9.76 -17.88
CA ASN A 357 7.40 -10.89 -18.56
C ASN A 357 6.60 -11.76 -17.58
N GLU A 358 7.14 -12.03 -16.39
CA GLU A 358 6.40 -12.71 -15.31
C GLU A 358 5.22 -11.86 -14.80
N TRP A 359 5.41 -10.54 -14.67
CA TRP A 359 4.34 -9.60 -14.33
C TRP A 359 3.21 -9.64 -15.34
N LYS A 360 3.51 -9.63 -16.65
CA LYS A 360 2.52 -9.73 -17.73
C LYS A 360 1.78 -11.06 -17.69
N LYS A 361 2.52 -12.17 -17.52
CA LYS A 361 1.93 -13.50 -17.38
C LYS A 361 0.93 -13.53 -16.23
N LEU A 362 1.30 -12.98 -15.08
CA LEU A 362 0.45 -12.95 -13.91
C LEU A 362 -0.74 -11.98 -14.09
N LYS A 363 -0.51 -10.79 -14.67
CA LYS A 363 -1.56 -9.81 -14.99
C LYS A 363 -2.65 -10.43 -15.87
N ILE A 364 -2.27 -11.18 -16.90
CA ILE A 364 -3.21 -11.77 -17.86
C ILE A 364 -3.94 -12.98 -17.27
N ASN A 365 -3.24 -13.84 -16.55
CA ASN A 365 -3.76 -15.17 -16.19
C ASN A 365 -4.41 -15.22 -14.80
N TYR A 366 -4.00 -14.38 -13.85
CA TYR A 366 -4.55 -14.42 -12.49
C TYR A 366 -5.27 -13.14 -12.06
N ILE A 367 -4.79 -11.97 -12.49
CA ILE A 367 -5.14 -10.69 -11.86
C ILE A 367 -6.35 -10.02 -12.51
N GLU A 368 -7.26 -9.52 -11.67
CA GLU A 368 -8.37 -8.67 -12.08
C GLU A 368 -8.16 -7.20 -11.69
N HIS A 369 -7.46 -6.95 -10.57
CA HIS A 369 -7.01 -5.61 -10.18
C HIS A 369 -5.66 -5.28 -10.84
N ASN A 370 -4.61 -5.01 -10.05
CA ASN A 370 -3.27 -4.74 -10.52
C ASN A 370 -2.23 -5.54 -9.71
N PRO A 371 -1.17 -6.09 -10.34
CA PRO A 371 -0.08 -6.70 -9.60
C PRO A 371 0.92 -5.62 -9.20
N SER A 372 0.97 -5.30 -7.91
CA SER A 372 1.94 -4.34 -7.39
C SER A 372 3.34 -4.94 -7.35
N VAL A 373 4.24 -4.27 -8.05
CA VAL A 373 5.65 -4.64 -8.14
C VAL A 373 6.50 -3.38 -8.33
N THR A 374 7.65 -3.37 -7.67
CA THR A 374 8.75 -2.46 -7.99
C THR A 374 9.72 -3.17 -8.92
N ILE A 375 9.88 -2.63 -10.13
CA ILE A 375 10.83 -3.13 -11.12
C ILE A 375 12.18 -2.46 -10.87
N TYR A 376 13.18 -3.23 -10.46
CA TYR A 376 14.55 -2.76 -10.33
C TYR A 376 15.21 -2.79 -11.71
N VAL A 377 15.60 -1.62 -12.23
CA VAL A 377 16.09 -1.46 -13.61
C VAL A 377 17.59 -1.20 -13.59
N GLY A 378 18.36 -2.04 -14.29
CA GLY A 378 19.78 -1.80 -14.55
C GLY A 378 20.01 -0.71 -15.60
N ASN A 379 21.21 -0.12 -15.61
CA ASN A 379 21.53 1.00 -16.51
C ASN A 379 21.36 0.66 -18.01
N ASP A 380 21.61 -0.59 -18.41
CA ASP A 380 21.46 -1.09 -19.77
C ASP A 380 20.05 -1.62 -20.10
N GLU A 381 19.13 -1.58 -19.13
CA GLU A 381 17.78 -2.15 -19.26
C GLU A 381 16.69 -1.09 -19.46
N TRP A 382 16.94 0.18 -19.13
CA TRP A 382 15.95 1.25 -19.17
C TRP A 382 15.22 1.38 -20.51
N ILE A 383 15.94 1.27 -21.63
CA ILE A 383 15.36 1.35 -22.97
C ILE A 383 14.45 0.15 -23.24
N LYS A 384 14.89 -1.06 -22.86
CA LYS A 384 14.10 -2.29 -23.04
C LYS A 384 12.82 -2.23 -22.22
N VAL A 385 12.91 -1.75 -20.98
CA VAL A 385 11.76 -1.57 -20.09
C VAL A 385 10.78 -0.56 -20.69
N ALA A 386 11.26 0.61 -21.14
CA ALA A 386 10.42 1.61 -21.80
C ALA A 386 9.63 1.01 -22.97
N ASN A 387 10.32 0.25 -23.83
CA ASN A 387 9.71 -0.43 -24.96
C ASN A 387 8.65 -1.45 -24.52
N PHE A 388 8.96 -2.29 -23.52
CA PHE A 388 7.99 -3.24 -22.99
C PHE A 388 6.71 -2.55 -22.52
N ILE A 389 6.83 -1.46 -21.75
CA ILE A 389 5.69 -0.71 -21.23
C ILE A 389 4.85 -0.13 -22.37
N TYR A 390 5.50 0.50 -23.34
CA TYR A 390 4.81 1.14 -24.46
C TYR A 390 4.08 0.13 -25.36
N GLU A 391 4.68 -1.04 -25.61
CA GLU A 391 4.08 -2.13 -26.40
C GLU A 391 2.94 -2.85 -25.66
N ASN A 392 2.97 -2.88 -24.33
CA ASN A 392 1.98 -3.59 -23.51
C ASN A 392 1.03 -2.63 -22.76
N TRP A 393 0.86 -1.40 -23.26
CA TRP A 393 0.14 -0.33 -22.56
C TRP A 393 -1.26 -0.74 -22.07
N ASP A 394 -1.99 -1.52 -22.86
CA ASP A 394 -3.38 -1.92 -22.56
C ASP A 394 -3.52 -2.76 -21.30
N ILE A 395 -2.45 -3.44 -20.86
CA ILE A 395 -2.43 -4.24 -19.63
C ILE A 395 -1.71 -3.53 -18.47
N VAL A 396 -0.93 -2.48 -18.74
CA VAL A 396 -0.21 -1.69 -17.73
C VAL A 396 -1.23 -0.87 -16.94
N GLY A 397 -1.49 -1.26 -15.69
CA GLY A 397 -2.35 -0.53 -14.77
C GLY A 397 -1.56 0.42 -13.90
N GLY A 398 -0.85 -0.13 -12.91
CA GLY A 398 0.06 0.61 -12.04
C GLY A 398 1.43 -0.06 -11.96
N LEU A 399 2.51 0.69 -12.19
CA LEU A 399 3.88 0.19 -12.10
C LEU A 399 4.80 1.21 -11.44
N SER A 400 5.75 0.69 -10.66
CA SER A 400 6.81 1.47 -10.01
C SER A 400 8.17 0.96 -10.45
N PHE A 401 9.13 1.87 -10.58
CA PHE A 401 10.47 1.58 -11.07
C PHE A 401 11.49 2.14 -10.10
N LEU A 402 12.62 1.46 -9.93
CA LEU A 402 13.71 1.97 -9.13
C LEU A 402 15.04 1.60 -9.81
N PRO A 403 16.03 2.49 -9.85
CA PRO A 403 17.38 2.11 -10.25
C PRO A 403 17.88 0.93 -9.40
N ARG A 404 18.44 -0.10 -10.05
CA ARG A 404 18.98 -1.29 -9.35
C ARG A 404 20.20 -0.94 -8.48
N SER A 405 21.01 0.00 -8.96
CA SER A 405 22.16 0.58 -8.27
C SER A 405 22.00 2.11 -8.18
N GLU A 406 22.76 2.76 -7.29
CA GLU A 406 22.87 4.24 -7.22
C GLU A 406 21.56 4.98 -6.87
N HIS A 407 20.68 4.35 -6.09
CA HIS A 407 19.51 5.06 -5.56
C HIS A 407 19.91 6.09 -4.49
N VAL A 408 19.16 7.19 -4.39
CA VAL A 408 19.47 8.30 -3.47
C VAL A 408 19.16 8.03 -1.99
N TYR A 409 18.49 6.91 -1.69
CA TYR A 409 17.98 6.62 -0.36
C TYR A 409 19.05 6.15 0.63
N GLN A 410 19.34 6.99 1.61
CA GLN A 410 20.09 6.60 2.81
C GLN A 410 19.22 5.72 3.71
N LEU A 411 19.84 4.74 4.38
CA LEU A 411 19.13 3.78 5.25
C LEU A 411 17.95 3.11 4.55
N ALA A 412 18.20 2.65 3.32
CA ALA A 412 17.23 1.91 2.53
C ALA A 412 16.69 0.69 3.32
N PRO A 413 15.41 0.30 3.12
CA PRO A 413 14.80 -0.79 3.86
C PRO A 413 15.53 -2.13 3.74
N TYR A 414 16.24 -2.33 2.62
CA TYR A 414 17.05 -3.50 2.34
C TYR A 414 18.43 -3.07 1.86
N GLU A 415 19.47 -3.79 2.29
CA GLU A 415 20.85 -3.57 1.87
C GLU A 415 21.58 -4.91 1.78
N GLU A 416 22.17 -5.21 0.62
CA GLU A 416 22.92 -6.44 0.43
C GLU A 416 24.23 -6.40 1.22
N ILE A 417 24.57 -7.52 1.85
CA ILE A 417 25.80 -7.66 2.64
C ILE A 417 26.51 -8.97 2.29
N SER A 418 27.80 -9.04 2.62
CA SER A 418 28.56 -10.28 2.48
C SER A 418 28.12 -11.32 3.51
N LYS A 419 28.49 -12.58 3.27
CA LYS A 419 28.24 -13.68 4.23
C LYS A 419 28.96 -13.42 5.56
N GLU A 420 30.17 -12.90 5.51
CA GLU A 420 31.01 -12.59 6.68
C GLU A 420 30.36 -11.50 7.54
N GLU A 421 29.84 -10.45 6.91
CA GLU A 421 29.12 -9.38 7.61
C GLU A 421 27.81 -9.88 8.21
N TYR A 422 27.09 -10.77 7.51
CA TYR A 422 25.90 -11.43 8.06
C TYR A 422 26.25 -12.23 9.32
N GLU A 423 27.27 -13.10 9.25
CA GLU A 423 27.69 -13.93 10.37
C GLU A 423 28.19 -13.10 11.56
N LYS A 424 28.87 -11.99 11.29
CA LYS A 424 29.28 -11.02 12.32
C LYS A 424 28.06 -10.40 13.01
N ARG A 425 27.10 -9.87 12.25
CA ARG A 425 25.90 -9.23 12.80
C ARG A 425 24.99 -10.18 13.58
N VAL A 426 24.87 -11.43 13.12
CA VAL A 426 24.13 -12.47 13.86
C VAL A 426 24.80 -12.78 15.19
N LYS A 427 26.13 -12.68 15.31
CA LYS A 427 26.83 -12.83 16.59
C LYS A 427 26.66 -11.60 17.50
N GLU A 428 26.59 -10.41 16.92
CA GLU A 428 26.34 -9.15 17.65
C GLU A 428 24.92 -9.11 18.22
N ILE A 429 23.93 -9.43 17.38
CA ILE A 429 22.53 -9.56 17.78
C ILE A 429 22.36 -10.92 18.46
N LYS A 430 22.64 -10.94 19.77
CA LYS A 430 22.34 -12.08 20.64
C LYS A 430 20.83 -12.37 20.62
N HIS A 431 20.44 -13.48 21.27
CA HIS A 431 19.03 -13.80 21.48
C HIS A 431 18.29 -12.60 22.12
N ILE A 432 17.26 -12.09 21.43
CA ILE A 432 16.35 -11.08 21.96
C ILE A 432 15.29 -11.82 22.76
N ASP A 433 15.32 -11.65 24.08
CA ASP A 433 14.34 -12.20 24.99
C ASP A 433 13.11 -11.29 25.06
N PHE A 434 12.12 -11.60 24.23
CA PHE A 434 10.84 -10.87 24.20
C PHE A 434 9.99 -11.10 25.46
N SER A 435 10.29 -12.10 26.30
CA SER A 435 9.55 -12.32 27.56
C SER A 435 9.76 -11.16 28.56
N LYS A 436 10.89 -10.46 28.43
CA LYS A 436 11.21 -9.26 29.23
C LYS A 436 10.43 -8.01 28.82
N LEU A 437 9.65 -8.05 27.74
CA LEU A 437 8.85 -6.91 27.30
C LEU A 437 7.90 -6.41 28.40
N ILE A 438 7.42 -7.31 29.26
CA ILE A 438 6.58 -6.99 30.42
C ILE A 438 7.20 -5.96 31.39
N TYR A 439 8.53 -5.86 31.46
CA TYR A 439 9.21 -4.87 32.30
C TYR A 439 9.18 -3.46 31.70
N TYR A 440 9.00 -3.36 30.39
CA TYR A 440 8.94 -2.10 29.64
C TYR A 440 7.49 -1.67 29.36
N GLU A 441 6.59 -2.63 29.20
CA GLU A 441 5.15 -2.44 29.09
C GLU A 441 4.51 -2.38 30.50
N GLN A 442 4.77 -1.28 31.22
CA GLN A 442 4.26 -1.12 32.58
C GLN A 442 2.73 -0.91 32.67
N GLU A 443 2.07 -0.63 31.55
CA GLU A 443 0.62 -0.44 31.47
C GLU A 443 0.05 -1.17 30.25
N ASP A 444 -0.93 -2.04 30.48
CA ASP A 444 -1.74 -2.62 29.42
C ASP A 444 -2.66 -1.54 28.82
N ASN A 445 -2.21 -0.98 27.72
CA ASN A 445 -2.94 0.03 26.97
C ASN A 445 -3.89 -0.57 25.91
N THR A 446 -4.06 -1.90 25.88
CA THR A 446 -4.95 -2.61 24.95
C THR A 446 -6.37 -2.79 25.49
N MET A 447 -6.57 -2.73 26.82
CA MET A 447 -7.87 -2.78 27.48
C MET A 447 -8.60 -1.42 27.52
N GLY A 448 -8.91 -0.84 26.36
CA GLY A 448 -9.67 0.43 26.29
C GLY A 448 -11.07 0.32 25.69
N ALA A 449 -11.66 -0.87 25.70
CA ALA A 449 -13.04 -1.07 25.29
C ALA A 449 -13.96 -1.00 26.51
N LYS A 450 -14.59 0.16 26.78
CA LYS A 450 -15.96 0.22 27.38
C LYS A 450 -16.65 1.59 27.53
N GLU A 451 -16.08 2.74 27.18
CA GLU A 451 -16.82 4.02 27.32
C GLU A 451 -16.77 4.97 26.12
N PHE A 452 -17.93 5.54 25.83
CA PHE A 452 -18.26 6.41 24.70
C PHE A 452 -17.48 7.72 24.71
N ALA A 453 -16.75 7.98 23.62
CA ALA A 453 -16.09 9.26 23.36
C ALA A 453 -16.95 10.17 22.47
N CYS A 454 -18.22 10.37 22.84
CA CYS A 454 -19.08 11.38 22.21
C CYS A 454 -19.93 12.07 23.29
N VAL A 455 -19.30 12.99 24.02
CA VAL A 455 -20.01 14.09 24.69
C VAL A 455 -19.37 15.38 24.19
N SER A 456 -19.75 15.77 22.97
CA SER A 456 -19.63 17.13 22.47
C SER A 456 -20.55 17.22 21.25
N GLY A 457 -21.83 17.42 21.52
CA GLY A 457 -22.75 17.87 20.50
C GLY A 457 -22.41 19.30 20.12
N VAL A 458 -21.63 19.49 19.06
CA VAL A 458 -21.73 20.58 18.08
C VAL A 458 -20.93 20.18 16.83
N CYS A 459 -21.57 19.50 15.88
CA CYS A 459 -21.21 19.56 14.46
C CYS A 459 -22.52 19.57 13.67
N SER A 460 -22.82 20.72 13.05
CA SER A 460 -23.94 21.03 12.15
C SER A 460 -24.26 19.86 11.21
N ILE A 461 -25.38 19.14 11.32
CA ILE A 461 -26.80 19.51 11.14
C ILE A 461 -27.14 19.86 9.68
N ASP A 462 -27.64 18.86 8.95
CA ASP A 462 -28.76 19.02 8.01
C ASP A 462 -30.03 18.62 8.78
N ASP A 463 -30.82 19.61 9.18
CA ASP A 463 -31.92 19.52 10.16
C ASP A 463 -33.15 18.69 9.74
N VAL A 464 -33.16 18.06 8.56
CA VAL A 464 -34.38 17.39 8.05
C VAL A 464 -34.34 15.87 8.25
N LEU A 465 -33.16 15.24 8.32
CA LEU A 465 -33.04 13.78 8.46
C LEU A 465 -32.96 13.31 9.91
N ALA A 466 -32.69 14.22 10.85
CA ALA A 466 -32.61 13.90 12.28
C ALA A 466 -34.00 13.70 12.93
N GLU A 467 -35.02 14.42 12.47
CA GLU A 467 -36.38 14.31 13.04
C GLU A 467 -37.08 13.00 12.66
N GLU A 468 -36.87 12.48 11.45
CA GLU A 468 -37.43 11.18 11.03
C GLU A 468 -36.79 10.02 11.80
N ALA A 469 -35.47 10.07 12.01
CA ALA A 469 -34.73 9.06 12.78
C ALA A 469 -35.04 9.08 14.29
N GLN A 470 -35.58 10.19 14.80
CA GLN A 470 -36.02 10.30 16.20
C GLN A 470 -37.48 9.83 16.39
N LYS A 471 -38.37 10.04 15.40
CA LYS A 471 -39.76 9.55 15.46
C LYS A 471 -39.85 8.02 15.43
N GLU A 472 -39.08 7.34 14.58
CA GLU A 472 -39.07 5.87 14.52
C GLU A 472 -38.57 5.21 15.82
N LYS A 473 -37.76 5.92 16.64
CA LYS A 473 -37.24 5.39 17.91
C LYS A 473 -38.19 5.54 19.09
N VAL A 474 -39.13 6.48 19.04
CA VAL A 474 -40.08 6.70 20.15
C VAL A 474 -41.30 5.78 20.04
N GLU A 475 -41.72 5.42 18.82
CA GLU A 475 -42.85 4.48 18.62
C GLU A 475 -42.47 3.00 18.80
N GLY A 476 -41.18 2.64 18.63
CA GLY A 476 -40.71 1.26 18.79
C GLY A 476 -40.44 0.81 20.25
N LEU A 477 -40.65 1.67 21.24
CA LEU A 477 -40.40 1.39 22.67
C LEU A 477 -41.67 1.39 23.52
N SER A 478 -42.85 1.60 22.93
CA SER A 478 -44.14 1.54 23.65
C SER A 478 -44.88 0.21 23.51
N ASP A 479 -44.38 -0.76 22.73
CA ASP A 479 -44.92 -2.11 22.63
C ASP A 479 -43.80 -3.15 22.82
N ILE A 480 -43.45 -3.43 24.09
CA ILE A 480 -42.96 -4.72 24.64
C ILE A 480 -43.13 -4.67 26.17
#